data_AF-A0A3S0US99-F1
#
_entry.id   AF-A0A3S0US99-F1
#
_cell.length_a   1.000
_cell.length_b   1.000
_cell.length_c   1.000
_cell.angle_alpha   90.00
_cell.angle_beta   90.00
_cell.angle_gamma   90.00
#
_symmetry.space_group_name_H-M   'P 1'
#
loop_
_entity.id
_entity.type
_entity.pdbx_description
1 polymer ?
#
loop_
_entity_poly.entity_id
_entity_poly.type
_entity_poly.pdbx_seq_one_letter_code
_entity_poly.pdbx_strand_id
1 'polypeptide(L)'
;MFWQLHMAFGDNFYPLLNQKYRKISWDLNWNDGLNSDEVKVQEFIKITSQLTGYNLAQFFVKWGLPPNQATIDEVRQYKDLTRPIWDNVVDPKTENSPIV
;
A
#
# COMPACT_ATOMS: atom_id res chain seq x y z
N MET A 1 3.88 9.26 -4.62
CA MET A 1 3.60 7.96 -4.00
C MET A 1 2.11 7.71 -3.86
N PHE A 2 1.40 8.39 -2.95
CA PHE A 2 -0.01 8.13 -2.66
C PHE A 2 -0.93 8.18 -3.89
N TRP A 3 -0.85 9.24 -4.69
CA TRP A 3 -1.66 9.33 -5.90
C TRP A 3 -1.39 8.21 -6.92
N GLN A 4 -0.16 7.68 -6.99
CA GLN A 4 0.15 6.57 -7.89
C GLN A 4 -0.54 5.26 -7.48
N LEU A 5 -0.79 5.06 -6.18
CA LEU A 5 -1.59 3.94 -5.70
C LEU A 5 -3.06 4.11 -6.11
N HIS A 6 -3.59 5.34 -6.04
CA HIS A 6 -4.93 5.62 -6.55
C HIS A 6 -5.03 5.40 -8.06
N MET A 7 -4.08 5.89 -8.85
CA MET A 7 -4.09 5.64 -10.30
C MET A 7 -3.90 4.15 -10.64
N ALA A 8 -3.18 3.38 -9.82
CA ALA A 8 -3.01 1.95 -10.02
C ALA A 8 -4.28 1.15 -9.69
N PHE A 9 -4.93 1.45 -8.56
CA PHE A 9 -5.99 0.61 -7.97
C PHE A 9 -7.40 1.25 -8.00
N GLY A 10 -7.51 2.47 -8.50
CA GLY A 10 -8.77 3.20 -8.72
C GLY A 10 -9.37 3.89 -7.49
N ASP A 11 -10.56 4.45 -7.70
CA ASP A 11 -11.27 5.30 -6.73
C ASP A 11 -11.59 4.60 -5.41
N ASN A 12 -11.84 3.29 -5.45
CA ASN A 12 -12.20 2.51 -4.27
C ASN A 12 -11.01 2.18 -3.37
N PHE A 13 -9.77 2.40 -3.81
CA PHE A 13 -8.58 2.07 -3.04
C PHE A 13 -8.54 2.76 -1.68
N TYR A 14 -8.60 4.10 -1.66
CA TYR A 14 -8.52 4.87 -0.41
C TYR A 14 -9.74 4.69 0.50
N PRO A 15 -10.99 4.67 -0.01
CA PRO A 15 -12.16 4.32 0.80
C PRO A 15 -12.02 2.98 1.52
N LEU A 16 -11.53 1.93 0.82
CA LEU A 16 -11.34 0.60 1.43
C LEU A 16 -10.16 0.58 2.41
N LEU A 17 -9.07 1.26 2.08
CA LEU A 17 -7.90 1.39 2.96
C LEU A 17 -8.29 2.06 4.29
N ASN A 18 -9.04 3.16 4.23
CA ASN A 18 -9.51 3.87 5.41
C ASN A 18 -10.49 3.04 6.24
N GLN A 19 -11.36 2.24 5.60
CA GLN A 19 -12.23 1.31 6.32
C GLN A 19 -11.43 0.24 7.07
N LYS A 20 -10.41 -0.33 6.42
CA LYS A 20 -9.55 -1.35 7.01
C LYS A 20 -8.76 -0.81 8.21
N TYR A 21 -8.23 0.40 8.08
CA TYR A 21 -7.59 1.08 9.21
C TYR A 21 -8.57 1.32 10.37
N ARG A 22 -9.78 1.82 10.13
CA ARG A 22 -10.75 1.99 11.23
C ARG A 22 -11.06 0.69 11.96
N LYS A 23 -11.14 -0.43 11.23
CA LYS A 23 -11.34 -1.76 11.84
C LYS A 23 -10.14 -2.18 12.69
N ILE A 24 -8.92 -2.07 12.16
CA ILE A 24 -7.69 -2.37 12.90
C ILE A 24 -7.57 -1.49 14.15
N SER A 25 -7.98 -0.23 14.06
CA SER A 25 -7.97 0.70 15.19
C SER A 25 -8.90 0.29 16.31
N TRP A 26 -10.05 -0.27 15.95
CA TRP A 26 -11.00 -0.81 16.90
C TRP A 26 -10.44 -2.09 17.53
N ASP A 27 -9.94 -3.02 16.71
CA ASP A 27 -9.60 -4.37 17.15
C ASP A 27 -8.28 -4.43 17.97
N LEU A 28 -7.29 -3.59 17.66
CA LEU A 28 -5.92 -3.73 18.18
C LEU A 28 -5.48 -2.68 19.20
N ASN A 29 -6.37 -1.77 19.64
CA ASN A 29 -6.01 -0.67 20.55
C ASN A 29 -4.75 0.07 20.04
N TRP A 30 -4.84 0.57 18.81
CA TRP A 30 -3.76 1.08 17.94
C TRP A 30 -2.67 1.91 18.62
N ASN A 31 -3.01 2.63 19.71
CA ASN A 31 -2.08 3.42 20.50
C ASN A 31 -0.88 2.63 21.07
N ASP A 32 -1.02 1.33 21.32
CA ASP A 32 0.09 0.51 21.83
C ASP A 32 0.94 -0.11 20.70
N GLY A 33 0.38 -0.29 19.50
CA GLY A 33 0.99 -1.05 18.40
C GLY A 33 1.71 -0.20 17.34
N LEU A 34 1.25 1.02 17.02
CA LEU A 34 1.88 1.91 16.03
C LEU A 34 2.64 3.07 16.69
N ASN A 35 3.56 2.71 17.58
CA ASN A 35 4.30 3.64 18.43
C ASN A 35 5.44 4.41 17.72
N SER A 36 5.85 4.00 16.53
CA SER A 36 6.88 4.68 15.74
C SER A 36 6.50 4.83 14.27
N ASP A 37 7.10 5.82 13.60
CA ASP A 37 6.86 6.04 12.17
C ASP A 37 7.36 4.88 11.31
N GLU A 38 8.44 4.21 11.73
CA GLU A 38 8.90 3.00 11.06
C GLU A 38 7.84 1.90 11.13
N VAL A 39 7.26 1.65 12.30
CA VAL A 39 6.21 0.63 12.45
C VAL A 39 4.98 1.00 11.60
N LYS A 40 4.59 2.28 11.55
CA LYS A 40 3.50 2.74 10.67
C LYS A 40 3.80 2.50 9.20
N VAL A 41 5.03 2.75 8.75
CA VAL A 41 5.44 2.50 7.36
C VAL A 41 5.34 1.01 7.06
N GLN A 42 5.89 0.14 7.92
CA GLN A 42 5.82 -1.31 7.72
C GLN A 42 4.36 -1.80 7.68
N GLU A 43 3.51 -1.30 8.58
CA GLU A 43 2.08 -1.63 8.58
C GLU A 43 1.37 -1.15 7.31
N PHE A 44 1.71 0.04 6.83
CA PHE A 44 1.18 0.59 5.58
C PHE A 44 1.49 -0.32 4.39
N ILE A 45 2.72 -0.82 4.29
CA ILE A 45 3.14 -1.74 3.22
C ILE A 45 2.32 -3.05 3.26
N LYS A 46 2.15 -3.63 4.46
CA LYS A 46 1.37 -4.86 4.65
C LYS A 46 -0.10 -4.68 4.29
N ILE A 47 -0.75 -3.66 4.86
CA ILE A 47 -2.18 -3.42 4.68
C ILE A 47 -2.50 -3.15 3.21
N THR A 48 -1.70 -2.33 2.53
CA THR A 48 -1.90 -2.00 1.12
C THR A 48 -1.64 -3.20 0.22
N SER A 49 -0.63 -4.02 0.51
CA SER A 49 -0.39 -5.27 -0.24
C SER A 49 -1.54 -6.26 -0.07
N GLN A 50 -2.01 -6.45 1.16
CA GLN A 50 -3.18 -7.31 1.44
C GLN A 50 -4.46 -6.76 0.81
N LEU A 51 -4.66 -5.45 0.80
CA LEU A 51 -5.88 -4.83 0.25
C LEU A 51 -5.95 -4.99 -1.28
N THR A 52 -4.82 -4.85 -1.95
CA THR A 52 -4.73 -4.91 -3.41
C THR A 52 -4.58 -6.35 -3.92
N GLY A 53 -4.11 -7.26 -3.06
CA GLY A 53 -3.72 -8.61 -3.45
C GLY A 53 -2.40 -8.66 -4.22
N TYR A 54 -1.68 -7.54 -4.31
CA TYR A 54 -0.39 -7.41 -4.96
C TYR A 54 0.72 -7.15 -3.93
N ASN A 55 1.92 -7.67 -4.20
CA ASN A 55 3.11 -7.40 -3.43
C ASN A 55 3.65 -6.00 -3.75
N LEU A 56 3.45 -5.05 -2.84
CA LEU A 56 3.87 -3.66 -3.03
C LEU A 56 5.28 -3.36 -2.49
N ALA A 57 6.03 -4.35 -1.99
CA ALA A 57 7.36 -4.16 -1.43
C ALA A 57 8.28 -3.35 -2.37
N GLN A 58 8.34 -3.74 -3.64
CA GLN A 58 9.18 -3.08 -4.64
C GLN A 58 8.78 -1.63 -4.89
N PHE A 59 7.47 -1.33 -4.89
CA PHE A 59 6.98 0.04 -5.04
C PHE A 59 7.47 0.93 -3.90
N PHE A 60 7.41 0.46 -2.66
CA PHE A 60 7.86 1.25 -1.51
C PHE A 60 9.38 1.40 -1.44
N VAL A 61 10.14 0.39 -1.89
CA VAL A 61 11.60 0.54 -2.08
C VAL A 61 11.92 1.67 -3.05
N LYS A 62 11.20 1.78 -4.17
CA LYS A 62 11.40 2.86 -5.15
C LYS A 62 11.07 4.24 -4.60
N TRP A 63 10.20 4.31 -3.60
CA TRP A 63 9.84 5.53 -2.89
C TRP A 63 10.73 5.83 -1.67
N GLY A 64 11.80 5.05 -1.42
CA GLY A 64 12.71 5.25 -0.30
C GLY A 64 12.18 4.75 1.05
N LEU A 65 11.16 3.89 1.05
CA LEU A 65 10.54 3.28 2.22
C LEU A 65 10.73 1.75 2.18
N PRO A 66 11.95 1.24 2.44
CA PRO A 66 12.21 -0.18 2.31
C PRO A 66 11.43 -0.98 3.38
N PRO A 67 10.74 -2.07 2.99
CA PRO A 67 10.18 -3.01 3.95
C PRO A 67 11.29 -3.76 4.68
N ASN A 68 11.06 -4.08 5.95
CA ASN A 68 11.94 -4.96 6.71
C ASN A 68 11.68 -6.44 6.33
N GLN A 69 12.52 -7.35 6.82
CA GLN A 69 12.45 -8.77 6.48
C GLN A 69 11.09 -9.40 6.81
N ALA A 70 10.51 -9.07 7.97
CA ALA A 70 9.21 -9.57 8.39
C ALA A 70 8.09 -9.14 7.42
N THR A 71 8.08 -7.86 7.04
CA THR A 71 7.14 -7.33 6.04
C THR A 71 7.33 -8.00 4.69
N ILE A 72 8.57 -8.19 4.24
CA ILE A 72 8.88 -8.87 2.96
C ILE A 72 8.31 -10.29 2.95
N ASP A 73 8.53 -11.05 4.02
CA ASP A 73 8.06 -12.43 4.10
C ASP A 73 6.53 -12.51 4.14
N GLU A 74 5.86 -11.55 4.82
CA GLU A 74 4.40 -11.48 4.85
C GLU A 74 3.81 -11.14 3.47
N VAL A 75 4.36 -10.16 2.76
CA VAL A 75 3.78 -9.73 1.48
C VAL A 75 4.16 -10.62 0.30
N ARG A 76 5.13 -11.53 0.46
CA ARG A 76 5.55 -12.49 -0.60
C ARG A 76 4.43 -13.41 -1.07
N GLN A 77 3.39 -13.61 -0.25
CA GLN A 77 2.23 -14.42 -0.63
C GLN A 77 1.32 -13.77 -1.69
N TYR A 78 1.47 -12.46 -1.93
CA TYR A 78 0.66 -11.70 -2.87
C TYR A 78 1.26 -11.70 -4.29
N LYS A 79 0.46 -11.36 -5.29
CA LYS A 79 0.88 -11.37 -6.70
C LYS A 79 1.91 -10.28 -6.97
N ASP A 80 2.91 -10.56 -7.81
CA ASP A 80 3.84 -9.53 -8.23
C ASP A 80 3.16 -8.44 -9.08
N LEU A 81 3.69 -7.22 -9.00
CA LEU A 81 3.24 -6.10 -9.81
C LEU A 81 3.49 -6.38 -11.29
N THR A 82 2.45 -6.30 -12.11
CA THR A 82 2.53 -6.50 -13.57
C THR A 82 3.10 -5.30 -14.31
N ARG A 83 3.12 -4.12 -13.65
CA ARG A 83 3.56 -2.84 -14.22
C ARG A 83 4.34 -2.04 -13.18
N PRO A 84 5.32 -1.22 -13.60
CA PRO A 84 6.11 -0.36 -12.72
C PRO A 84 5.29 0.86 -12.26
N ILE A 85 4.33 0.66 -11.37
CA ILE A 85 3.39 1.71 -10.92
C ILE A 85 4.07 2.91 -10.23
N TRP A 86 5.35 2.79 -9.85
CA TRP A 86 6.15 3.90 -9.32
C TRP A 86 6.54 4.94 -10.38
N ASP A 87 6.48 4.59 -11.66
CA ASP A 87 6.73 5.51 -12.78
C ASP A 87 5.43 6.18 -13.27
N ASN A 88 4.29 5.91 -12.64
CA ASN A 88 3.02 6.50 -13.00
C ASN A 88 3.07 8.04 -12.84
N VAL A 89 3.03 8.75 -13.97
CA VAL A 89 2.95 10.22 -14.02
C VAL A 89 1.49 10.63 -14.12
N VAL A 90 1.12 11.76 -13.50
CA VAL A 90 -0.21 12.34 -13.64
C VAL A 90 -0.37 12.84 -15.09
N ASP A 91 -0.99 12.02 -15.94
CA ASP A 91 -1.52 12.44 -17.23
C ASP A 91 -3.06 12.55 -17.11
N PRO A 92 -3.66 13.71 -17.40
CA PRO A 92 -5.12 13.89 -17.42
C PRO A 92 -5.86 12.85 -18.28
N LYS A 93 -5.18 12.21 -19.25
CA LYS A 93 -5.75 11.16 -20.11
C LYS A 93 -5.81 9.78 -19.43
N THR A 94 -5.03 9.55 -18.38
CA THR A 94 -4.95 8.26 -17.66
C THR A 94 -5.54 8.32 -16.25
N GLU A 95 -5.99 9.50 -15.81
CA GLU A 95 -6.48 9.78 -14.46
C GLU A 95 -7.62 8.84 -14.01
N ASN A 96 -8.48 8.43 -14.95
CA ASN A 96 -9.66 7.60 -14.66
C ASN A 96 -9.55 6.14 -15.15
N SER A 97 -8.34 5.65 -15.42
CA SER A 97 -8.12 4.28 -15.91
C SER A 97 -7.19 3.51 -14.97
N PRO A 98 -7.76 2.74 -14.01
CA PRO A 98 -6.97 1.87 -13.14
C PRO A 98 -6.07 0.98 -13.98
N ILE A 99 -4.79 0.99 -13.67
CA ILE A 99 -3.73 0.40 -14.51
C ILE A 99 -3.56 -1.10 -14.21
N VAL A 100 -4.19 -1.60 -13.14
CA VAL A 100 -4.05 -2.96 -12.59
C VAL A 100 -5.40 -3.59 -12.29
#